data_AF-A0A0A9Y0B6-F1
#
_entry.id   AF-A0A0A9Y0B6-F1
#
_cell.length_a   1.000
_cell.length_b   1.000
_cell.length_c   1.000
_cell.angle_alpha   90.00
_cell.angle_beta   90.00
_cell.angle_gamma   90.00
#
_symmetry.space_group_name_H-M   'P 1'
#
loop_
_entity.id
_entity.type
_entity.pdbx_description
1 polymer ?
#
loop_
_entity_poly.entity_id
_entity_poly.type
_entity_poly.pdbx_seq_one_letter_code
_entity_poly.pdbx_strand_id
1 'polypeptide(L)'
;VAKDYRADQTVINSVEVGYDRVFLTLPRIWSGNPTTVAWVPRSRDGQPANPSPVLQPFPSWEWHVNAASGNPTRENCSGIVSVFRTRMDKCNRLWVLDSGVMDSLVTFTVACRPKILIFDLNNDQLVST
;
A
#
# COMPACT_ATOMS: atom_id res chain seq x y z
N VAL A 1 3.23 -8.33 13.10
CA VAL A 1 1.80 -8.54 12.80
C VAL A 1 1.03 -7.39 13.44
N ALA A 2 0.18 -6.68 12.69
CA ALA A 2 -0.60 -5.55 13.22
C ALA A 2 -1.51 -6.05 14.35
N LYS A 3 -1.37 -5.49 15.56
CA LYS A 3 -2.02 -6.06 16.76
C LYS A 3 -3.51 -5.73 16.86
N ASP A 4 -4.01 -4.77 16.08
CA ASP A 4 -5.36 -4.21 16.23
C ASP A 4 -6.07 -4.00 14.87
N TYR A 5 -5.90 -4.91 13.91
CA TYR A 5 -6.56 -4.78 12.60
C TYR A 5 -8.09 -4.83 12.72
N ARG A 6 -8.76 -3.85 12.10
CA ARG A 6 -10.22 -3.69 12.06
C ARG A 6 -10.67 -3.50 10.62
N ALA A 7 -11.29 -4.53 10.05
CA ALA A 7 -11.78 -4.49 8.68
C ALA A 7 -12.82 -3.38 8.44
N ASP A 8 -13.64 -3.09 9.45
CA ASP A 8 -14.66 -2.04 9.46
C ASP A 8 -14.08 -0.61 9.48
N GLN A 9 -12.82 -0.44 9.88
CA GLN A 9 -12.10 0.84 9.87
C GLN A 9 -11.14 0.99 8.68
N THR A 10 -10.97 -0.07 7.89
CA THR A 10 -10.07 -0.07 6.75
C THR A 10 -10.75 0.61 5.56
N VAL A 11 -10.23 1.77 5.15
CA VAL A 11 -10.76 2.54 4.02
C VAL A 11 -9.85 2.39 2.80
N ILE A 12 -10.45 2.09 1.65
CA ILE A 12 -9.78 2.16 0.35
C ILE A 12 -9.91 3.61 -0.16
N ASN A 13 -8.77 4.27 -0.40
CA ASN A 13 -8.76 5.67 -0.83
C ASN A 13 -8.64 5.84 -2.35
N SER A 14 -7.90 4.96 -3.02
CA SER A 14 -7.64 5.04 -4.46
C SER A 14 -7.52 3.64 -5.05
N VAL A 15 -7.96 3.53 -6.30
CA VAL A 15 -7.86 2.34 -7.15
C VAL A 15 -7.04 2.68 -8.39
N GLU A 16 -6.12 1.80 -8.77
CA GLU A 16 -5.39 1.88 -10.03
C GLU A 16 -5.50 0.54 -10.77
N VAL A 17 -6.05 0.56 -11.97
CA VAL A 17 -6.29 -0.65 -12.77
C VAL A 17 -5.08 -0.94 -13.65
N GLY A 18 -4.37 -2.02 -13.34
CA GLY A 18 -3.27 -2.54 -14.14
C GLY A 18 -3.73 -3.52 -15.22
N TYR A 19 -2.74 -4.12 -15.89
CA TYR A 19 -2.99 -5.13 -16.94
C TYR A 19 -3.59 -6.42 -16.37
N ASP A 20 -3.00 -6.94 -15.29
CA ASP A 20 -3.34 -8.22 -14.67
C ASP A 20 -3.76 -8.08 -13.19
N ARG A 21 -3.58 -6.89 -12.61
CA ARG A 21 -3.82 -6.58 -11.20
C ARG A 21 -4.63 -5.29 -11.06
N VAL A 22 -5.41 -5.20 -9.99
CA VAL A 22 -6.04 -3.96 -9.54
C VAL A 22 -5.39 -3.57 -8.22
N PHE A 23 -4.73 -2.41 -8.19
CA PHE A 23 -4.05 -1.88 -7.00
C PHE A 23 -5.01 -1.01 -6.19
N LEU A 24 -4.91 -1.14 -4.87
CA LEU A 24 -5.73 -0.46 -3.89
C LEU A 24 -4.81 0.19 -2.87
N THR A 25 -5.15 1.42 -2.48
CA THR A 25 -4.44 2.13 -1.41
C THR A 25 -5.30 2.14 -0.15
N LEU A 26 -4.67 1.80 0.97
CA LEU A 26 -5.29 1.67 2.29
C LEU A 26 -4.51 2.54 3.29
N PRO A 27 -4.53 3.86 3.14
CA PRO A 27 -3.72 4.76 3.96
C PRO A 27 -3.96 4.49 5.45
N ARG A 28 -2.90 4.64 6.26
CA ARG A 28 -2.96 4.47 7.72
C ARG A 28 -3.58 5.72 8.36
N ILE A 29 -4.88 5.92 8.12
CA ILE A 29 -5.70 6.97 8.72
C ILE A 29 -5.92 6.69 10.20
N TRP A 30 -6.19 5.41 10.50
CA TRP A 30 -6.19 4.82 11.82
C TRP A 30 -5.10 3.76 11.90
N SER A 31 -4.76 3.35 13.12
CA SER A 31 -3.83 2.28 13.36
C SER A 31 -4.44 0.92 13.00
N GLY A 32 -3.59 -0.10 12.81
CA GLY A 32 -4.05 -1.47 12.58
C GLY A 32 -4.04 -1.95 11.12
N ASN A 33 -4.00 -1.05 10.12
CA ASN A 33 -3.86 -1.47 8.72
C ASN A 33 -2.53 -2.22 8.48
N PRO A 34 -2.57 -3.52 8.13
CA PRO A 34 -1.36 -4.33 7.99
C PRO A 34 -0.59 -3.98 6.71
N THR A 35 -1.28 -3.46 5.71
CA THR A 35 -0.71 -2.99 4.44
C THR A 35 -1.35 -1.67 4.03
N THR A 36 -0.58 -0.77 3.42
CA THR A 36 -1.08 0.51 2.88
C THR A 36 -1.23 0.54 1.36
N VAL A 37 -0.69 -0.47 0.66
CA VAL A 37 -0.89 -0.70 -0.77
C VAL A 37 -1.04 -2.19 -0.95
N ALA A 38 -2.14 -2.58 -1.57
CA ALA A 38 -2.43 -3.96 -1.88
C ALA A 38 -2.90 -4.10 -3.32
N TRP A 39 -3.03 -5.33 -3.77
CA TRP A 39 -3.59 -5.64 -5.08
C TRP A 39 -4.47 -6.89 -5.03
N VAL A 40 -5.32 -7.02 -6.04
CA VAL A 40 -6.11 -8.22 -6.32
C VAL A 40 -5.99 -8.59 -7.80
N PRO A 41 -6.12 -9.87 -8.17
CA PRO A 41 -6.12 -10.26 -9.57
C PRO A 41 -7.24 -9.54 -10.34
N ARG A 42 -6.94 -9.05 -11.53
CA ARG A 42 -7.96 -8.51 -12.42
C ARG A 42 -8.75 -9.67 -13.03
N SER A 43 -10.08 -9.59 -12.95
CA SER A 43 -10.97 -10.59 -13.56
C SER A 43 -10.70 -10.73 -15.06
N ARG A 44 -10.73 -11.97 -15.57
CA ARG A 44 -10.54 -12.34 -16.97
C ARG A 44 -11.61 -13.33 -17.37
N ASP A 45 -12.00 -13.30 -18.65
CA ASP A 45 -12.99 -14.21 -19.20
C ASP A 45 -12.54 -15.67 -18.99
N GLY A 46 -13.47 -16.52 -18.53
CA GLY A 46 -13.23 -17.93 -18.27
C GLY A 46 -12.55 -18.27 -16.94
N GLN A 47 -12.22 -17.28 -16.10
CA GLN A 47 -11.72 -17.51 -14.73
C GLN A 47 -12.85 -17.41 -13.69
N PRO A 48 -12.89 -18.26 -12.65
CA PRO A 48 -13.83 -18.10 -11.55
C PRO A 48 -13.70 -16.71 -10.91
N ALA A 49 -14.76 -15.91 -10.97
CA ALA A 49 -14.78 -14.59 -10.37
C ALA A 49 -15.12 -14.72 -8.88
N ASN A 50 -14.17 -14.42 -8.00
CA ASN A 50 -14.47 -14.13 -6.60
C ASN A 50 -14.82 -12.64 -6.49
N PRO A 51 -16.06 -12.27 -6.10
CA PRO A 51 -16.47 -10.87 -5.97
C PRO A 51 -15.74 -10.14 -4.82
N SER A 52 -15.18 -10.88 -3.87
CA SER A 52 -14.47 -10.36 -2.69
C SER A 52 -13.12 -11.07 -2.51
N PRO A 53 -12.14 -10.85 -3.40
CA PRO A 53 -10.83 -11.46 -3.31
C PRO A 53 -10.03 -10.94 -2.11
N VAL A 54 -9.18 -11.79 -1.53
CA VAL A 54 -8.29 -11.41 -0.43
C VAL A 54 -7.18 -10.51 -0.96
N LEU A 55 -7.01 -9.35 -0.31
CA LEU A 55 -5.98 -8.37 -0.65
C LEU A 55 -4.57 -8.94 -0.46
N GLN A 56 -3.71 -8.75 -1.46
CA GLN A 56 -2.29 -9.11 -1.39
C GLN A 56 -1.46 -7.85 -1.17
N PRO A 57 -0.52 -7.81 -0.21
CA PRO A 57 0.32 -6.65 0.01
C PRO A 57 1.21 -6.38 -1.21
N PHE A 58 1.48 -5.11 -1.50
CA PHE A 58 2.41 -4.70 -2.55
C PHE A 58 3.60 -3.90 -2.00
N PRO A 59 4.82 -4.13 -2.51
CA PRO A 59 5.21 -5.29 -3.34
C PRO A 59 5.29 -6.59 -2.51
N SER A 60 5.47 -6.47 -1.19
CA SER A 60 5.51 -7.61 -0.26
C SER A 60 5.24 -7.15 1.18
N TRP A 61 5.08 -8.07 2.14
CA TRP A 61 4.82 -7.74 3.55
C TRP A 61 5.97 -6.94 4.20
N GLU A 62 7.21 -7.19 3.79
CA GLU A 62 8.42 -6.57 4.32
C GLU A 62 8.39 -5.04 4.16
N TRP A 63 7.76 -4.54 3.11
CA TRP A 63 7.61 -3.10 2.87
C TRP A 63 6.66 -2.42 3.85
N HIS A 64 5.82 -3.18 4.55
CA HIS A 64 4.80 -2.65 5.46
C HIS A 64 5.14 -2.86 6.94
N VAL A 65 6.02 -3.82 7.25
CA VAL A 65 6.19 -4.36 8.61
C VAL A 65 6.57 -3.28 9.64
N ASN A 66 7.45 -2.35 9.29
CA ASN A 66 7.91 -1.31 10.22
C ASN A 66 6.75 -0.40 10.63
N ALA A 67 6.01 0.13 9.67
CA ALA A 67 4.84 0.98 9.95
C ALA A 67 3.70 0.18 10.61
N ALA A 68 3.42 -1.05 10.14
CA ALA A 68 2.36 -1.89 10.68
C ALA A 68 2.61 -2.37 12.12
N SER A 69 3.86 -2.39 12.57
CA SER A 69 4.22 -2.74 13.96
C SER A 69 4.02 -1.60 14.96
N GLY A 70 3.66 -0.40 14.48
CA GLY A 70 3.47 0.77 15.34
C GLY A 70 4.78 1.38 15.86
N ASN A 71 5.93 0.93 15.36
CA ASN A 71 7.24 1.44 15.75
C ASN A 71 8.05 1.96 14.55
N PRO A 72 7.51 2.89 13.73
CA PRO A 72 8.33 3.51 12.70
C PRO A 72 9.29 4.50 13.36
N THR A 73 10.56 4.13 13.48
CA THR A 73 11.60 5.09 13.85
C THR A 73 11.90 5.96 12.63
N ARG A 74 12.15 7.26 12.83
CA ARG A 74 12.61 8.18 11.77
C ARG A 74 13.88 7.70 11.07
N GLU A 75 14.61 6.80 11.71
CA GLU A 75 15.87 6.24 11.26
C GLU A 75 15.68 5.10 10.24
N ASN A 76 14.52 4.42 10.20
CA ASN A 76 14.26 3.32 9.26
C ASN A 76 13.04 3.57 8.36
N CYS A 77 13.22 4.45 7.38
CA CYS A 77 12.23 4.83 6.38
C CYS A 77 12.36 4.07 5.04
N SER A 78 12.95 2.87 5.05
CA SER A 78 13.17 2.04 3.86
C SER A 78 11.88 1.45 3.26
N GLY A 79 10.85 1.25 4.09
CA GLY A 79 9.52 0.77 3.67
C GLY A 79 8.51 1.88 3.39
N ILE A 80 7.23 1.52 3.27
CA ILE A 80 6.12 2.45 3.02
C ILE A 80 5.24 2.64 4.26
N VAL A 81 4.91 3.91 4.53
CA VAL A 81 4.24 4.32 5.77
C VAL A 81 2.74 4.52 5.58
N SER A 82 2.31 5.32 4.62
CA SER A 82 0.89 5.60 4.42
C SER A 82 0.68 6.17 3.04
N VAL A 83 0.31 5.29 2.12
CA VAL A 83 0.12 5.57 0.71
C VAL A 83 -1.32 6.00 0.46
N PHE A 84 -1.48 7.20 -0.08
CA PHE A 84 -2.79 7.76 -0.43
C PHE A 84 -3.16 7.52 -1.88
N ARG A 85 -2.18 7.44 -2.77
CA ARG A 85 -2.45 7.30 -4.21
C ARG A 85 -1.36 6.51 -4.90
N THR A 86 -1.79 5.74 -5.88
CA THR A 86 -0.91 5.10 -6.85
C THR A 86 -1.28 5.52 -8.26
N ARG A 87 -0.33 5.42 -9.18
CA ARG A 87 -0.56 5.66 -10.60
C ARG A 87 0.32 4.74 -11.44
N MET A 88 -0.27 4.06 -12.41
CA MET A 88 0.49 3.29 -13.38
C MET A 88 0.85 4.18 -14.57
N ASP A 89 2.07 4.05 -15.07
CA ASP A 89 2.50 4.72 -16.31
C ASP A 89 2.57 3.76 -17.50
N LYS A 90 2.85 4.32 -18.68
CA LYS A 90 2.95 3.56 -19.93
C LYS A 90 4.10 2.54 -19.97
N CYS A 91 5.03 2.61 -19.02
CA CYS A 91 6.20 1.73 -18.93
C CYS A 91 5.95 0.55 -17.99
N ASN A 92 4.69 0.30 -17.58
CA ASN A 92 4.33 -0.71 -16.60
C ASN A 92 5.02 -0.47 -15.25
N ARG A 93 5.11 0.80 -14.82
CA ARG A 93 5.64 1.16 -13.50
C ARG A 93 4.54 1.72 -12.62
N LEU A 94 4.58 1.36 -11.34
CA LEU A 94 3.67 1.89 -10.33
C LEU A 94 4.34 3.00 -9.54
N TRP A 95 3.79 4.20 -9.66
CA TRP A 95 4.15 5.35 -8.87
C TRP A 95 3.34 5.32 -7.58
N VAL A 96 4.00 5.47 -6.44
CA VAL A 96 3.44 5.32 -5.10
C VAL A 96 3.71 6.60 -4.33
N LEU A 97 2.65 7.34 -3.99
CA LEU A 97 2.73 8.54 -3.16
C LEU A 97 2.57 8.17 -1.67
N ASP A 98 3.69 8.08 -0.97
CA ASP A 98 3.74 7.83 0.48
C ASP A 98 3.82 9.15 1.25
N SER A 99 2.85 9.41 2.11
CA SER A 99 2.80 10.62 2.93
C SER A 99 3.81 10.61 4.08
N GLY A 100 4.28 9.44 4.52
CA GLY A 100 5.14 9.35 5.71
C GLY A 100 4.42 9.59 7.05
N VAL A 101 3.09 9.75 7.05
CA VAL A 101 2.29 10.07 8.25
C VAL A 101 1.43 8.88 8.64
N MET A 102 1.51 8.45 9.90
CA MET A 102 0.58 7.50 10.49
C MET A 102 -0.54 8.20 11.24
N ASP A 103 -1.68 7.51 11.37
CA ASP A 103 -2.81 7.92 12.18
C ASP A 103 -3.26 9.36 11.83
N SER A 104 -3.35 9.65 10.54
CA SER A 104 -3.43 11.01 9.99
C SER A 104 -4.65 11.82 10.45
N LEU A 105 -5.71 11.16 10.95
CA LEU A 105 -6.88 11.82 11.53
C LEU A 105 -7.02 11.60 13.05
N VAL A 106 -6.05 10.96 13.69
CA VAL A 106 -6.08 10.67 15.14
C VAL A 106 -4.92 11.37 15.86
N THR A 107 -3.67 11.04 15.51
CA THR A 107 -2.47 11.58 16.17
C THR A 107 -1.58 12.38 15.23
N PHE A 108 -1.70 12.19 13.91
CA PHE A 108 -0.86 12.82 12.89
C PHE A 108 0.65 12.58 13.14
N THR A 109 1.03 11.32 13.37
CA THR A 109 2.42 10.98 13.69
C THR A 109 3.28 10.98 12.43
N VAL A 110 4.18 11.97 12.31
CA VAL A 110 5.17 12.04 11.21
C VAL A 110 6.31 11.05 11.44
N ALA A 111 6.15 9.86 10.87
CA ALA A 111 7.10 8.75 10.94
C ALA A 111 8.29 8.94 9.98
N CYS A 112 8.03 9.39 8.75
CA CYS A 112 9.03 9.57 7.71
C CYS A 112 8.79 10.85 6.91
N ARG A 113 9.80 11.31 6.16
CA ARG A 113 9.57 12.32 5.12
C ARG A 113 8.68 11.74 4.02
N PRO A 114 7.78 12.54 3.41
CA PRO A 114 7.01 12.11 2.24
C PRO A 114 7.95 11.66 1.11
N LYS A 115 7.55 10.65 0.35
CA LYS A 115 8.35 10.10 -0.74
C LYS A 115 7.49 9.59 -1.90
N ILE A 116 8.05 9.61 -3.09
CA ILE A 116 7.45 9.04 -4.30
C ILE A 116 8.28 7.83 -4.68
N LEU A 117 7.72 6.63 -4.58
CA LEU A 117 8.41 5.41 -4.98
C LEU A 117 7.95 4.99 -6.38
N ILE A 118 8.88 4.48 -7.18
CA ILE A 118 8.58 3.95 -8.51
C ILE A 118 8.96 2.48 -8.52
N PHE A 119 7.97 1.60 -8.69
CA PHE A 119 8.18 0.16 -8.81
C PHE A 119 8.01 -0.29 -10.25
N ASP A 120 8.87 -1.19 -10.72
CA ASP A 120 8.66 -1.91 -11.98
C ASP A 120 7.67 -3.06 -11.74
N LEU A 121 6.53 -3.07 -12.42
CA LEU A 121 5.48 -4.07 -12.21
C LEU A 121 5.77 -5.41 -12.91
N ASN A 122 6.85 -5.52 -13.68
CA ASN A 122 7.27 -6.80 -14.26
C ASN A 122 7.93 -7.72 -13.23
N ASN A 123 8.57 -7.15 -12.20
CA ASN A 123 9.32 -7.88 -11.17
C ASN A 123 9.09 -7.34 -9.74
N ASP A 124 8.19 -6.37 -9.59
CA ASP A 124 7.81 -5.69 -8.35
C ASP A 124 9.01 -5.09 -7.58
N GLN A 125 10.08 -4.72 -8.29
CA GLN A 125 11.27 -4.12 -7.69
C GLN A 125 11.20 -2.60 -7.66
N LEU A 126 11.77 -2.01 -6.60
CA LEU A 126 11.95 -0.55 -6.52
C LEU A 126 12.99 -0.12 -7.57
N VAL A 127 12.63 0.87 -8.37
CA VAL A 127 13.50 1.49 -9.36
C VAL A 127 14.05 2.83 -8.87
N SER A 128 13.23 3.61 -8.16
CA SER A 128 13.60 4.97 -7.72
C SER A 128 12.73 5.44 -6.54
N THR A 129 13.23 6.42 -5.79
CA THR A 129 12.61 7.10 -4.64
C THR A 129 12.86 8.60 -4.75
#